data_AF-A0AA50ZD63-F1
#
_entry.id   AF-A0AA50ZD63-F1
#
_cell.length_a   1.000
_cell.length_b   1.000
_cell.length_c   1.000
_cell.angle_alpha   90.00
_cell.angle_beta   90.00
_cell.angle_gamma   90.00
#
_symmetry.space_group_name_H-M   'P 1'
#
loop_
_entity.id
_entity.type
_entity.pdbx_description
1 polymer ?
#
loop_
_entity_poly.entity_id
_entity_poly.type
_entity_poly.pdbx_seq_one_letter_code
_entity_poly.pdbx_strand_id
1 'polypeptide(L)'
;MELSAEGVTPEYMALAGIKFKLSLAQLKDNPQLKEQLLQGIKANNMAPYYKEVCSDLGWTFDQKFYDEMTKENQNRLSKFEEDDSETPVWQ
;
A
#
# COMPACT_ATOMS: atom_id res chain seq x y z
N MET A 1 -14.33 2.29 -19.67
CA MET A 1 -13.39 2.89 -18.70
C MET A 1 -14.14 4.07 -18.09
N GLU A 2 -14.84 3.85 -16.98
CA GLU A 2 -15.60 4.94 -16.35
C GLU A 2 -14.64 5.90 -15.63
N LEU A 3 -14.54 7.11 -16.15
CA LEU A 3 -13.89 8.27 -15.54
C LEU A 3 -14.81 8.89 -14.49
N SER A 4 -15.21 8.14 -13.45
CA SER A 4 -16.15 8.61 -12.42
C SER A 4 -15.50 9.31 -11.23
N ALA A 5 -14.23 9.73 -11.32
CA ALA A 5 -13.45 10.26 -10.21
C ALA A 5 -13.05 11.75 -10.34
N GLU A 6 -13.87 12.59 -10.99
CA GLU A 6 -13.64 14.03 -10.93
C GLU A 6 -14.01 14.59 -9.55
N GLY A 7 -12.99 14.84 -8.71
CA GLY A 7 -13.12 15.60 -7.46
C GLY A 7 -12.88 14.83 -6.15
N VAL A 8 -12.66 13.51 -6.19
CA VAL A 8 -12.31 12.72 -5.00
C VAL A 8 -10.84 12.34 -5.06
N THR A 9 -10.06 12.77 -4.06
CA THR A 9 -8.65 12.40 -3.93
C THR A 9 -8.53 10.87 -3.89
N PRO A 10 -7.77 10.25 -4.81
CA PRO A 10 -7.58 8.81 -4.79
C PRO A 10 -6.99 8.32 -3.47
N GLU A 11 -7.34 7.12 -3.04
CA GLU A 11 -6.92 6.59 -1.72
C GLU A 11 -5.39 6.58 -1.55
N TYR A 12 -4.65 6.19 -2.60
CA TYR A 12 -3.18 6.20 -2.58
C TYR A 12 -2.61 7.60 -2.35
N MET A 13 -3.28 8.65 -2.85
CA MET A 13 -2.84 10.03 -2.70
C MET A 13 -3.11 10.53 -1.28
N ALA A 14 -4.20 10.08 -0.65
CA ALA A 14 -4.46 10.36 0.76
C ALA A 14 -3.37 9.77 1.67
N LEU A 15 -2.93 8.53 1.41
CA LEU A 15 -1.86 7.88 2.17
C LEU A 15 -0.51 8.58 2.01
N ALA A 16 -0.17 9.06 0.81
CA ALA A 16 1.01 9.89 0.60
C ALA A 16 0.95 11.20 1.41
N GLY A 17 -0.23 11.82 1.48
CA GLY A 17 -0.46 13.00 2.32
C GLY A 17 -0.26 12.72 3.81
N ILE A 18 -0.69 11.57 4.31
CA ILE A 18 -0.47 11.16 5.70
C ILE A 18 1.02 10.91 5.98
N LYS A 19 1.72 10.20 5.09
CA LYS A 19 3.18 10.02 5.18
C LYS A 19 3.91 11.35 5.28
N PHE A 20 3.56 12.31 4.42
CA PHE A 20 4.14 13.65 4.46
C PHE A 20 3.86 14.35 5.79
N LYS A 21 2.63 14.31 6.31
CA LYS A 21 2.30 14.88 7.63
C LYS A 21 3.18 14.27 8.73
N LEU A 22 3.38 12.95 8.70
CA LEU A 22 4.23 12.24 9.67
C LEU A 22 5.73 12.57 9.53
N SER A 23 6.20 13.09 8.39
CA SER A 23 7.56 13.61 8.28
C SER A 23 7.77 14.98 8.96
N LEU A 24 6.68 15.70 9.27
CA LEU A 24 6.75 17.00 9.93
C LEU A 24 7.01 16.80 11.43
N ALA A 25 8.00 17.52 11.99
CA ALA A 25 8.39 17.40 13.39
C ALA A 25 7.24 17.57 14.40
N GLN A 26 6.21 18.36 14.04
CA GLN A 26 5.03 18.63 14.87
C GLN A 26 3.98 17.51 14.86
N LEU A 27 4.02 16.61 13.87
CA LEU A 27 3.04 15.54 13.69
C LEU A 27 3.68 14.14 13.66
N LYS A 28 5.00 14.04 13.70
CA LYS A 28 5.74 12.76 13.57
C LYS A 28 5.33 11.68 14.57
N ASP A 29 4.93 12.08 15.77
CA ASP A 29 4.55 11.18 16.86
C ASP A 29 3.03 11.05 17.00
N ASN A 30 2.25 11.54 16.02
CA ASN A 30 0.79 11.46 16.05
C ASN A 30 0.34 10.00 15.84
N PRO A 31 -0.22 9.34 16.87
CA PRO A 31 -0.56 7.92 16.78
C PRO A 31 -1.74 7.66 15.84
N GLN A 32 -2.68 8.60 15.71
CA GLN A 32 -3.83 8.47 14.81
C GLN A 32 -3.41 8.47 13.34
N LEU A 33 -2.50 9.37 12.95
CA LEU A 33 -1.97 9.41 11.59
C LEU A 33 -1.16 8.15 11.26
N LYS A 34 -0.38 7.65 12.23
CA LYS A 34 0.36 6.39 12.08
C LYS A 34 -0.57 5.21 11.87
N GLU A 35 -1.61 5.08 12.68
CA GLU A 35 -2.60 4.01 12.54
C GLU A 35 -3.33 4.09 11.19
N GLN A 36 -3.79 5.27 10.79
CA GLN A 36 -4.44 5.47 9.48
C GLN A 36 -3.53 5.05 8.31
N LEU A 37 -2.25 5.40 8.36
CA LEU A 37 -1.28 5.03 7.33
C LEU A 37 -1.09 3.50 7.28
N LEU A 38 -0.88 2.86 8.43
CA LEU A 38 -0.66 1.41 8.50
C LEU A 38 -1.91 0.62 8.08
N GLN A 39 -3.11 1.07 8.46
CA GLN A 39 -4.36 0.45 8.03
C GLN A 39 -4.54 0.54 6.52
N GLY A 40 -4.30 1.70 5.91
CA GLY A 40 -4.40 1.86 4.46
C GLY A 40 -3.37 1.05 3.68
N ILE A 41 -2.14 0.95 4.22
CA ILE A 41 -1.08 0.08 3.70
C ILE A 41 -1.53 -1.39 3.72
N LYS A 42 -2.06 -1.87 4.85
CA LYS A 42 -2.54 -3.25 5.00
C LYS A 42 -3.72 -3.55 4.10
N ALA A 43 -4.69 -2.64 3.99
CA ALA A 43 -5.91 -2.84 3.21
C ALA A 43 -5.64 -3.15 1.72
N ASN A 44 -4.58 -2.55 1.16
CA ASN A 44 -4.19 -2.76 -0.24
C ASN A 44 -2.93 -3.65 -0.39
N ASN A 45 -2.51 -4.35 0.68
CA ASN A 45 -1.30 -5.17 0.71
C ASN A 45 -0.06 -4.46 0.13
N MET A 46 0.15 -3.19 0.45
CA MET A 46 1.23 -2.38 -0.14
C MET A 46 2.60 -2.62 0.53
N ALA A 47 3.06 -3.87 0.53
CA ALA A 47 4.29 -4.30 1.23
C ALA A 47 5.55 -3.50 0.82
N PRO A 48 5.83 -3.24 -0.47
CA PRO A 48 6.98 -2.43 -0.85
C PRO A 48 6.90 -1.00 -0.32
N TYR A 49 5.70 -0.40 -0.35
CA TYR A 49 5.48 0.95 0.15
C TYR A 49 5.66 1.04 1.67
N TYR A 50 5.25 0.01 2.42
CA TYR A 50 5.51 -0.07 3.87
C TYR A 50 7.01 0.01 4.19
N LYS A 51 7.83 -0.71 3.43
CA LYS A 51 9.30 -0.69 3.61
C LYS A 51 9.88 0.70 3.41
N GLU A 52 9.47 1.39 2.35
CA GLU A 52 9.90 2.78 2.07
C GLU A 52 9.42 3.75 3.17
N VAL A 53 8.17 3.60 3.65
CA VAL A 53 7.63 4.41 4.75
C VAL A 53 8.45 4.23 6.04
N CYS A 54 8.79 2.99 6.40
CA CYS A 54 9.63 2.72 7.56
C CYS A 54 11.03 3.34 7.42
N SER A 55 11.63 3.25 6.23
CA SER A 55 12.92 3.86 5.94
C SER A 55 12.86 5.39 6.08
N ASP A 56 11.89 6.04 5.43
CA ASP A 56 11.79 7.49 5.37
C ASP A 56 11.41 8.13 6.70
N LEU A 57 10.55 7.47 7.48
CA LEU A 57 10.09 7.97 8.78
C LEU A 57 10.96 7.47 9.95
N GLY A 58 11.97 6.64 9.67
CA GLY A 58 12.83 6.03 10.69
C GLY A 58 12.08 5.11 11.66
N TRP A 59 10.99 4.49 11.21
CA TRP A 59 10.20 3.58 12.05
C TRP A 59 10.83 2.19 12.11
N THR A 60 10.66 1.52 13.26
CA THR A 60 10.99 0.10 13.39
C THR A 60 10.21 -0.70 12.35
N PHE A 61 10.94 -1.48 11.56
CA PHE A 61 10.37 -2.35 10.55
C PHE A 61 9.79 -3.61 11.21
N ASP A 62 8.51 -3.86 10.99
CA ASP A 62 7.83 -5.09 11.41
C ASP A 62 7.86 -6.11 10.27
N GLN A 63 8.78 -7.06 10.39
CA GLN A 63 8.95 -8.14 9.40
C GLN A 63 7.67 -8.97 9.26
N LYS A 64 6.94 -9.24 10.36
CA LYS A 64 5.73 -10.05 10.32
C LYS A 64 4.64 -9.34 9.51
N PHE A 65 4.46 -8.05 9.75
CA PHE A 65 3.51 -7.22 9.01
C PHE A 65 3.84 -7.19 7.50
N TYR A 66 5.13 -7.07 7.15
CA TYR A 66 5.59 -7.12 5.77
C TYR A 66 5.36 -8.48 5.10
N ASP A 67 5.68 -9.57 5.79
CA ASP A 67 5.54 -10.93 5.26
C ASP A 67 4.07 -11.30 5.03
N GLU A 68 3.17 -10.88 5.92
CA GLU A 68 1.71 -11.04 5.76
C GLU A 68 1.25 -10.43 4.43
N MET A 69 1.59 -9.17 4.17
CA MET A 69 1.19 -8.49 2.93
C MET A 69 1.89 -9.06 1.68
N THR A 70 3.16 -9.45 1.80
CA THR A 70 3.92 -10.05 0.69
C THR A 70 3.31 -11.37 0.26
N LYS A 71 2.89 -12.19 1.22
CA LYS A 71 2.21 -13.46 0.95
C LYS A 71 0.89 -13.25 0.22
N GLU A 72 0.08 -12.30 0.65
CA GLU A 72 -1.19 -12.00 -0.04
C GLU A 72 -0.98 -11.48 -1.46
N ASN A 73 0.05 -10.65 -1.69
CA ASN A 73 0.42 -10.22 -3.03
C ASN A 73 0.86 -11.38 -3.93
N GLN A 74 1.71 -12.27 -3.42
CA GLN A 74 2.14 -13.46 -4.17
C GLN A 74 0.95 -14.35 -4.53
N ASN A 75 0.06 -14.63 -3.56
CA ASN A 75 -1.15 -15.42 -3.81
C ASN A 75 -2.03 -14.78 -4.91
N ARG A 76 -2.16 -13.45 -4.91
CA ARG A 76 -2.94 -12.74 -5.93
C ARG A 76 -2.26 -12.76 -7.29
N LEU A 77 -0.94 -12.62 -7.35
CA LEU A 77 -0.16 -12.70 -8.59
C LEU A 77 -0.25 -14.09 -9.22
N SER A 78 -0.11 -15.17 -8.44
CA SER A 78 -0.23 -16.54 -8.95
C SER A 78 -1.60 -16.82 -9.56
N LYS A 79 -2.68 -16.25 -9.02
CA LYS A 79 -4.02 -16.35 -9.64
C LYS A 79 -4.08 -15.70 -11.02
N PHE A 80 -3.42 -14.56 -11.20
CA PHE A 80 -3.36 -13.91 -12.51
C PHE A 80 -2.50 -14.72 -13.49
N GLU A 81 -1.41 -15.33 -13.03
CA GLU A 81 -0.59 -16.22 -13.86
C GLU A 81 -1.34 -17.48 -14.30
N GLU A 82 -2.19 -18.05 -13.42
CA GLU A 82 -3.09 -19.16 -13.74
C GLU A 82 -4.16 -18.74 -14.76
N ASP A 83 -4.83 -17.60 -14.56
CA ASP A 83 -5.86 -17.07 -15.48
C ASP A 83 -5.27 -16.71 -16.86
N ASP A 84 -4.09 -16.09 -16.91
CA ASP A 84 -3.41 -15.73 -18.16
C ASP A 84 -2.97 -16.95 -18.96
N SER A 85 -2.80 -18.11 -18.31
CA SER A 85 -2.45 -19.37 -18.99
C SER A 85 -3.60 -20.00 -19.79
N GLU A 86 -4.84 -19.52 -19.62
CA GLU A 86 -6.03 -20.02 -20.32
C GLU A 86 -6.39 -19.24 -21.61
N THR A 87 -5.62 -18.21 -22.01
CA THR A 87 -5.89 -17.46 -23.25
C THR A 87 -4.78 -17.55 -24.30
N PRO A 88 -4.89 -18.46 -25.30
CA PRO A 88 -4.11 -18.35 -26.52
C PRO A 88 -4.74 -17.28 -27.42
N VAL A 89 -4.34 -16.02 -27.27
CA VAL A 89 -4.70 -14.98 -28.24
C VAL A 89 -3.60 -14.92 -29.30
N TRP A 90 -3.69 -15.75 -30.35
CA TRP A 90 -3.29 -15.47 -31.75
C TRP A 90 -3.70 -16.64 -32.67
N GLN A 91 -4.99 -16.72 -33.03
CA GLN A 91 -5.43 -17.39 -34.27
C GLN A 91 -6.14 -16.38 -35.16
#